data_AF-A0A073B1P5-F1
#
_entry.id   AF-A0A073B1P5-F1
#
_cell.length_a   1.000
_cell.length_b   1.000
_cell.length_c   1.000
_cell.angle_alpha   90.00
_cell.angle_beta   90.00
_cell.angle_gamma   90.00
#
_symmetry.space_group_name_H-M   'P 1'
#
loop_
_entity.id
_entity.type
_entity.pdbx_description
1 polymer ?
#
loop_
_entity_poly.entity_id
_entity_poly.type
_entity_poly.pdbx_seq_one_letter_code
_entity_poly.pdbx_strand_id
1 'polypeptide(L)'
;MRAADPKIELRARSGRPVLLREPGGELDPARLNLPDPLLAALREWATVVETVQHEDSTRTAELVSRRGRHLALRLAAATGAEVSYLDPLNGRRDQFGSRADRDLPPPEETPWGTGLAVTGIVGALVATILMLVTLGMADINIVLAVVINLGIAAGFAPSVWFGRSIPTWRWVVFGIGAGVVAAWLGLVLSLLG
;
A
#
# COMPACT_ATOMS: atom_id res chain seq x y z
N MET A 1 -37.09 -7.42 -12.24
CA MET A 1 -36.70 -6.03 -11.93
C MET A 1 -35.57 -6.07 -10.92
N ARG A 2 -34.35 -5.73 -11.33
CA ARG A 2 -33.17 -5.71 -10.45
C ARG A 2 -33.20 -4.37 -9.72
N ALA A 3 -33.20 -4.36 -8.38
CA ALA A 3 -33.17 -3.13 -7.60
C ALA A 3 -31.96 -2.28 -8.06
N ALA A 4 -32.18 -0.99 -8.31
CA ALA A 4 -31.08 -0.06 -8.56
C ALA A 4 -30.11 -0.12 -7.38
N ASP A 5 -28.80 -0.19 -7.65
CA ASP A 5 -27.79 -0.16 -6.59
C ASP A 5 -28.02 1.12 -5.75
N PRO A 6 -28.11 1.02 -4.42
CA PRO A 6 -28.38 2.17 -3.58
C PRO A 6 -27.23 3.18 -3.73
N LYS A 7 -27.55 4.39 -4.17
CA LYS A 7 -26.57 5.47 -4.32
C LYS A 7 -26.56 6.30 -3.05
N ILE A 8 -25.38 6.49 -2.45
CA ILE A 8 -25.18 7.28 -1.24
C ILE A 8 -24.38 8.53 -1.61
N GLU A 9 -24.85 9.72 -1.28
CA GLU A 9 -24.08 10.95 -1.44
C GLU A 9 -23.55 11.43 -0.09
N LEU A 10 -22.23 11.53 0.05
CA LEU A 10 -21.57 12.12 1.22
C LEU A 10 -21.42 13.63 1.03
N ARG A 11 -21.95 14.40 1.98
CA ARG A 11 -21.84 15.86 2.07
C ARG A 11 -21.41 16.28 3.48
N ALA A 12 -20.71 17.40 3.60
CA ALA A 12 -20.57 18.12 4.87
C ALA A 12 -21.55 19.31 4.87
N ARG A 13 -22.39 19.43 5.90
CA ARG A 13 -23.31 20.56 6.08
C ARG A 13 -23.31 20.97 7.55
N SER A 14 -23.03 22.23 7.84
CA SER A 14 -23.09 22.80 9.20
C SER A 14 -22.30 21.98 10.22
N GLY A 15 -21.04 21.65 9.90
CA GLY A 15 -20.16 20.86 10.76
C GLY A 15 -20.49 19.37 10.89
N ARG A 16 -21.50 18.87 10.17
CA ARG A 16 -21.99 17.48 10.28
C ARG A 16 -21.86 16.70 8.96
N PRO A 17 -21.50 15.40 9.02
CA PRO A 17 -21.52 14.54 7.86
C PRO A 17 -22.97 14.13 7.56
N VAL A 18 -23.45 14.48 6.37
CA VAL A 18 -24.79 14.18 5.86
C VAL A 18 -24.65 13.14 4.75
N LEU A 19 -25.36 12.02 4.87
CA LEU A 19 -25.44 11.01 3.82
C LEU A 19 -26.82 11.09 3.18
N LEU A 20 -26.92 11.21 1.86
CA LEU A 20 -28.21 11.16 1.16
C LEU A 20 -28.31 9.79 0.47
N ARG A 21 -29.41 9.05 0.65
CA ARG A 21 -29.67 7.82 -0.13
C ARG A 21 -30.60 8.11 -1.28
N GLU A 22 -30.33 7.50 -2.42
CA GLU A 22 -31.32 7.36 -3.48
C GLU A 22 -31.74 5.88 -3.66
N PRO A 23 -33.06 5.58 -3.72
CA PRO A 23 -34.20 6.45 -3.38
C PRO A 23 -34.43 6.45 -1.86
N GLY A 24 -34.24 7.60 -1.18
CA GLY A 24 -34.52 7.65 0.26
C GLY A 24 -33.72 8.69 1.04
N GLY A 25 -34.01 9.97 0.81
CA GLY A 25 -33.78 11.08 1.75
C GLY A 25 -32.41 11.16 2.45
N GLU A 26 -32.38 11.93 3.53
CA GLU A 26 -31.22 12.03 4.40
C GLU A 26 -31.11 10.80 5.32
N LEU A 27 -29.98 10.12 5.27
CA LEU A 27 -29.57 9.04 6.14
C LEU A 27 -28.67 9.58 7.24
N ASP A 28 -29.08 9.34 8.48
CA ASP A 28 -28.16 9.46 9.61
C ASP A 28 -27.01 8.45 9.45
N PRO A 29 -25.74 8.90 9.40
CA PRO A 29 -24.60 7.99 9.30
C PRO A 29 -24.47 7.05 10.49
N ALA A 30 -25.01 7.42 11.65
CA ALA A 30 -25.06 6.56 12.85
C ALA A 30 -26.08 5.41 12.75
N ARG A 31 -27.03 5.49 11.81
CA ARG A 31 -28.01 4.41 11.57
C ARG A 31 -27.51 3.38 10.56
N LEU A 32 -26.53 3.76 9.74
CA LEU A 32 -25.74 2.79 8.98
C LEU A 32 -24.80 2.15 10.01
N ASN A 33 -24.81 0.83 10.14
CA ASN A 33 -23.87 0.07 10.98
C ASN A 33 -22.42 0.21 10.47
N LEU A 34 -21.90 1.43 10.49
CA LEU A 34 -20.56 1.78 10.09
C LEU A 34 -19.61 1.43 11.23
N PRO A 35 -18.35 1.07 10.93
CA PRO A 35 -17.33 0.96 11.95
C PRO A 35 -17.23 2.27 12.74
N ASP A 36 -17.23 2.19 14.08
CA ASP A 36 -17.03 3.34 14.99
C ASP A 36 -15.89 4.30 14.58
N PRO A 37 -14.69 3.82 14.20
CA PRO A 37 -13.61 4.72 13.79
C PRO A 37 -13.90 5.48 12.47
N LEU A 38 -14.72 4.92 11.58
CA LEU A 38 -15.12 5.60 10.35
C LEU A 38 -16.14 6.71 10.65
N LEU A 39 -17.09 6.43 11.55
CA LEU A 39 -18.08 7.41 11.96
C LEU A 39 -17.44 8.61 12.68
N ALA A 40 -16.48 8.34 13.58
CA ALA A 40 -15.70 9.38 14.25
C ALA A 40 -14.94 10.25 13.23
N ALA A 41 -14.22 9.62 12.31
CA ALA A 41 -13.46 10.34 11.28
C ALA A 41 -14.34 11.18 10.34
N LEU A 42 -15.55 10.73 10.01
CA LEU A 42 -16.52 11.50 9.22
C LEU A 42 -17.01 12.75 9.98
N ARG A 43 -17.26 12.64 11.29
CA ARG A 43 -17.66 13.77 12.13
C ARG A 43 -16.55 14.80 12.25
N GLU A 44 -15.35 14.34 12.59
CA GLU A 44 -14.16 15.20 12.70
C GLU A 44 -13.89 15.93 11.38
N TRP A 45 -13.93 15.23 10.25
CA TRP A 45 -13.75 15.85 8.95
C TRP A 45 -14.79 16.93 8.66
N ALA A 46 -16.08 16.68 8.95
CA ALA A 46 -17.13 17.66 8.73
C ALA A 46 -16.95 18.92 9.61
N THR A 47 -16.46 18.76 10.85
CA THR A 47 -16.11 19.88 11.72
C THR A 47 -14.94 20.69 11.16
N VAL A 48 -13.88 20.02 10.68
CA VAL A 48 -12.71 20.68 10.07
C VAL A 48 -13.08 21.42 8.76
N VAL A 49 -14.02 20.89 7.99
CA VAL A 49 -14.54 21.59 6.80
C VAL A 49 -15.13 22.95 7.18
N GLU A 50 -15.92 23.00 8.26
CA GLU A 50 -16.57 24.23 8.70
C GLU A 50 -15.55 25.28 9.15
N THR A 51 -14.48 24.87 9.85
CA THR A 51 -13.41 25.79 10.24
C THR A 51 -12.66 26.32 9.02
N VAL A 52 -12.35 25.45 8.06
CA VAL A 52 -11.57 25.81 6.86
C VAL A 52 -12.37 26.65 5.86
N GLN A 53 -13.69 26.54 5.82
CA GLN A 53 -14.53 27.43 4.98
C GLN A 53 -14.45 28.90 5.39
N HIS A 54 -14.12 29.18 6.66
CA HIS A 54 -13.97 30.54 7.18
C HIS A 54 -12.51 31.04 7.10
N GLU A 55 -11.56 30.20 6.66
CA GLU A 55 -10.14 30.53 6.54
C GLU A 55 -9.68 30.56 5.07
N ASP A 56 -9.02 31.64 4.65
CA ASP A 56 -8.46 31.80 3.29
C ASP A 56 -7.14 31.02 3.08
N SER A 57 -7.13 29.71 3.35
CA SER A 57 -5.96 28.85 3.11
C SER A 57 -6.22 27.77 2.06
N THR A 58 -5.69 27.99 0.85
CA THR A 58 -5.80 27.06 -0.29
C THR A 58 -5.15 25.71 -0.02
N ARG A 59 -3.99 25.68 0.65
CA ARG A 59 -3.28 24.43 0.96
C ARG A 59 -4.04 23.57 1.98
N THR A 60 -4.67 24.21 2.98
CA THR A 60 -5.50 23.50 3.97
C THR A 60 -6.75 22.94 3.29
N ALA A 61 -7.38 23.71 2.41
CA ALA A 61 -8.52 23.27 1.61
C ALA A 61 -8.22 21.99 0.81
N GLU A 62 -7.07 21.93 0.11
CA GLU A 62 -6.69 20.75 -0.66
C GLU A 62 -6.50 19.48 0.19
N LEU A 63 -5.98 19.62 1.42
CA LEU A 63 -5.80 18.49 2.33
C LEU A 63 -7.15 17.97 2.85
N VAL A 64 -8.07 18.87 3.18
CA VAL A 64 -9.44 18.53 3.60
C VAL A 64 -10.20 17.83 2.48
N SER A 65 -10.09 18.31 1.24
CA SER A 65 -10.67 17.65 0.06
C SER A 65 -10.08 16.26 -0.18
N ARG A 66 -8.75 16.09 -0.05
CA ARG A 66 -8.09 14.77 -0.14
C ARG A 66 -8.59 13.81 0.94
N ARG A 67 -8.73 14.28 2.18
CA ARG A 67 -9.23 13.48 3.30
C ARG A 67 -10.69 13.06 3.09
N GLY A 68 -11.53 13.99 2.63
CA GLY A 68 -12.94 13.72 2.30
C GLY A 68 -13.10 12.62 1.25
N ARG A 69 -12.31 12.67 0.16
CA ARG A 69 -12.29 11.58 -0.84
C ARG A 69 -11.88 10.23 -0.26
N HIS A 70 -10.87 10.19 0.61
CA HIS A 70 -10.44 8.94 1.25
C HIS A 70 -11.54 8.39 2.18
N LEU A 71 -12.27 9.26 2.90
CA LEU A 71 -13.40 8.83 3.72
C LEU A 71 -14.56 8.30 2.86
N ALA A 72 -14.85 8.93 1.72
CA ALA A 72 -15.85 8.46 0.77
C ALA A 72 -15.52 7.05 0.22
N LEU A 73 -14.25 6.79 -0.11
CA LEU A 73 -13.79 5.46 -0.54
C LEU A 73 -13.96 4.40 0.56
N ARG A 74 -13.64 4.73 1.81
CA ARG A 74 -13.83 3.80 2.94
C ARG A 74 -15.31 3.58 3.24
N LEU A 75 -16.14 4.60 3.05
CA LEU A 75 -17.59 4.49 3.17
C LEU A 75 -18.16 3.56 2.10
N ALA A 76 -17.74 3.69 0.84
CA ALA A 76 -18.13 2.79 -0.25
C ALA A 76 -17.74 1.33 0.06
N ALA A 77 -16.51 1.11 0.52
CA ALA A 77 -16.04 -0.23 0.90
C ALA A 77 -16.83 -0.83 2.09
N ALA A 78 -17.18 -0.02 3.10
CA ALA A 78 -17.90 -0.48 4.28
C ALA A 78 -19.40 -0.74 4.01
N THR A 79 -20.01 0.05 3.12
CA THR A 79 -21.45 -0.03 2.82
C THR A 79 -21.78 -0.91 1.62
N GLY A 80 -20.80 -1.17 0.73
CA GLY A 80 -21.01 -1.85 -0.55
C GLY A 80 -21.86 -1.05 -1.55
N ALA A 81 -22.17 0.22 -1.24
CA ALA A 81 -22.99 1.10 -2.05
C ALA A 81 -22.12 2.04 -2.91
N GLU A 82 -22.68 2.54 -4.01
CA GLU A 82 -22.02 3.59 -4.81
C GLU A 82 -22.03 4.90 -4.01
N VAL A 83 -20.86 5.49 -3.77
CA VAL A 83 -20.73 6.71 -2.96
C VAL A 83 -20.32 7.89 -3.82
N SER A 84 -21.16 8.93 -3.89
CA SER A 84 -20.80 10.22 -4.48
C SER A 84 -20.34 11.19 -3.39
N TYR A 85 -19.14 11.74 -3.52
CA TYR A 85 -18.60 12.76 -2.65
C TYR A 85 -18.83 14.14 -3.27
N LEU A 86 -19.53 15.02 -2.57
CA LEU A 86 -19.62 16.45 -2.92
C LEU A 86 -18.60 17.22 -2.07
N ASP A 87 -17.57 17.75 -2.71
CA ASP A 87 -16.55 18.55 -2.07
C ASP A 87 -17.14 19.90 -1.62
N PRO A 88 -17.16 20.18 -0.31
CA PRO A 88 -17.80 21.36 0.25
C PRO A 88 -17.01 22.66 -0.01
N LEU A 89 -15.74 22.57 -0.40
CA LEU A 89 -14.86 23.74 -0.58
C LEU A 89 -14.86 24.26 -2.02
N ASN A 90 -15.15 23.40 -3.00
CA ASN A 90 -15.13 23.75 -4.43
C ASN A 90 -16.40 23.33 -5.19
N GLY A 91 -17.32 22.62 -4.55
CA GLY A 91 -18.58 22.16 -5.15
C GLY A 91 -18.45 21.01 -6.15
N ARG A 92 -17.27 20.41 -6.33
CA ARG A 92 -17.07 19.29 -7.25
C ARG A 92 -17.70 18.01 -6.70
N ARG A 93 -18.31 17.22 -7.58
CA ARG A 93 -18.81 15.88 -7.24
C ARG A 93 -17.90 14.82 -7.85
N ASP A 94 -17.30 14.00 -6.99
CA ASP A 94 -16.57 12.81 -7.37
C ASP A 94 -17.44 11.58 -7.08
N GLN A 95 -17.47 10.59 -7.98
CA GLN A 95 -18.25 9.35 -7.80
C GLN A 95 -17.29 8.19 -7.61
N PHE A 96 -17.52 7.38 -6.59
CA PHE A 96 -16.66 6.24 -6.24
C PHE A 96 -17.49 4.96 -6.16
N GLY A 97 -16.96 3.89 -6.75
CA GLY A 97 -17.68 2.60 -6.82
C GLY A 97 -18.75 2.56 -7.91
N SER A 98 -18.69 3.48 -8.88
CA SER A 98 -19.56 3.44 -10.05
C SER A 98 -19.32 2.18 -10.86
N ARG A 99 -20.31 1.72 -11.62
CA ARG A 99 -20.12 0.64 -12.60
C ARG A 99 -18.96 0.94 -13.57
N ALA A 100 -18.70 2.23 -13.84
CA ALA A 100 -17.57 2.70 -14.62
C ALA A 100 -16.17 2.38 -14.01
N ASP A 101 -16.04 2.26 -12.68
CA ASP A 101 -14.80 1.81 -12.04
C ASP A 101 -14.53 0.31 -12.27
N ARG A 102 -15.58 -0.49 -12.52
CA ARG A 102 -15.42 -1.92 -12.86
C ARG A 102 -14.87 -2.12 -14.28
N ASP A 103 -14.99 -1.10 -15.13
CA ASP A 103 -14.46 -1.09 -16.49
C ASP A 103 -13.04 -0.50 -16.56
N LEU A 104 -12.45 -0.10 -15.42
CA LEU A 104 -11.02 0.19 -15.36
C LEU A 104 -10.24 -1.09 -15.71
N PRO A 105 -9.17 -0.99 -16.53
CA PRO A 105 -8.33 -2.13 -16.83
C PRO A 105 -7.89 -2.82 -15.53
N PRO A 106 -7.86 -4.15 -15.47
CA PRO A 106 -7.34 -4.86 -14.30
C PRO A 106 -5.95 -4.32 -13.97
N PRO A 107 -5.58 -4.25 -12.68
CA PRO A 107 -4.27 -3.74 -12.26
C PRO A 107 -3.17 -4.42 -13.09
N GLU A 108 -2.28 -3.58 -13.63
CA GLU A 108 -1.25 -3.97 -14.59
C GLU A 108 -0.54 -5.25 -14.12
N GLU A 109 -0.55 -6.29 -14.97
CA GLU A 109 0.02 -7.58 -14.62
C GLU A 109 1.48 -7.40 -14.23
N THR A 110 1.84 -7.85 -13.01
CA THR A 110 3.23 -7.75 -12.54
C THR A 110 4.15 -8.39 -13.59
N PRO A 111 5.17 -7.68 -14.12
CA PRO A 111 5.99 -8.18 -15.22
C PRO A 111 6.94 -9.28 -14.72
N TRP A 112 6.43 -10.52 -14.68
CA TRP A 112 7.11 -11.70 -14.15
C TRP A 112 8.43 -12.00 -14.89
N GLY A 113 8.46 -11.77 -16.21
CA GLY A 113 9.63 -12.04 -17.04
C GLY A 113 10.87 -11.25 -16.61
N THR A 114 10.73 -9.93 -16.47
CA THR A 114 11.83 -9.07 -16.02
C THR A 114 12.16 -9.31 -14.55
N GLY A 115 11.16 -9.57 -13.71
CA GLY A 115 11.35 -9.91 -12.30
C GLY A 115 12.20 -11.16 -12.06
N LEU A 116 11.90 -12.25 -12.78
CA LEU A 116 12.67 -13.50 -12.69
C LEU A 116 14.12 -13.33 -13.20
N ALA A 117 14.32 -12.58 -14.30
CA ALA A 117 15.66 -12.29 -14.80
C ALA A 117 16.52 -11.51 -13.79
N VAL A 118 15.95 -10.47 -13.18
CA VAL A 118 16.62 -9.68 -12.13
C VAL A 118 16.98 -10.56 -10.93
N THR A 119 16.05 -11.43 -10.51
CA THR A 119 16.27 -12.37 -9.40
C THR A 119 17.46 -13.28 -9.68
N GLY A 120 17.52 -13.86 -10.88
CA GLY A 120 18.62 -14.74 -11.29
C GLY A 120 19.98 -14.03 -11.34
N ILE A 121 20.04 -12.84 -11.96
CA ILE A 121 21.28 -12.06 -12.09
C ILE A 121 21.79 -11.62 -10.72
N VAL A 122 20.91 -11.05 -9.88
CA VAL A 122 21.28 -10.59 -8.53
C VAL A 122 21.72 -11.77 -7.69
N GLY A 123 21.02 -12.90 -7.75
CA GLY A 123 21.39 -14.10 -7.02
C GLY A 123 22.76 -14.65 -7.42
N ALA A 124 23.04 -14.72 -8.73
CA ALA A 124 24.34 -15.16 -9.22
C ALA A 124 25.48 -14.23 -8.77
N LEU A 125 25.26 -12.92 -8.83
CA LEU A 125 26.25 -11.92 -8.43
C LEU A 125 26.56 -11.98 -6.93
N VAL A 126 25.52 -12.04 -6.09
CA VAL A 126 25.67 -12.20 -4.64
C VAL A 126 26.38 -13.51 -4.31
N ALA A 127 25.99 -14.62 -4.93
CA ALA A 127 26.61 -15.91 -4.69
C ALA A 127 28.11 -15.90 -5.05
N THR A 128 28.44 -15.30 -6.19
CA THR A 128 29.83 -15.16 -6.67
C THR A 128 30.67 -14.32 -5.71
N ILE A 129 30.17 -13.17 -5.27
CA ILE A 129 30.86 -12.30 -4.31
C ILE A 129 31.12 -13.05 -3.00
N LEU A 130 30.12 -13.73 -2.45
CA LEU A 130 30.26 -14.47 -1.20
C LEU A 130 31.28 -15.61 -1.32
N MET A 131 31.29 -16.34 -2.44
CA MET A 131 32.30 -17.35 -2.72
C MET A 131 33.71 -16.73 -2.77
N LEU A 132 33.91 -15.68 -3.56
CA LEU A 132 35.21 -15.01 -3.69
C LEU A 132 35.74 -14.51 -2.34
N VAL A 133 34.87 -13.89 -1.54
CA VAL A 133 35.21 -13.42 -0.19
C VAL A 133 35.59 -14.59 0.71
N THR A 134 34.85 -15.70 0.65
CA THR A 134 35.13 -16.88 1.46
C THR A 134 36.46 -17.52 1.06
N LEU A 135 36.68 -17.79 -0.23
CA LEU A 135 37.94 -18.37 -0.72
C LEU A 135 39.14 -17.50 -0.34
N GLY A 136 39.04 -16.18 -0.51
CA GLY A 136 40.12 -15.26 -0.15
C GLY A 136 40.38 -15.16 1.36
N MET A 137 39.39 -15.41 2.21
CA MET A 137 39.56 -15.42 3.68
C MET A 137 39.89 -16.81 4.25
N ALA A 138 39.53 -17.89 3.57
CA ALA A 138 39.82 -19.26 4.00
C ALA A 138 41.32 -19.49 4.17
N ASP A 139 42.14 -18.80 3.37
CA ASP A 139 43.60 -18.79 3.48
C ASP A 139 44.12 -18.16 4.80
N ILE A 140 43.29 -17.42 5.53
CA ILE A 140 43.64 -16.70 6.77
C ILE A 140 43.00 -17.35 8.00
N ASN A 141 41.67 -17.43 8.05
CA ASN A 141 40.93 -18.08 9.15
C ASN A 141 39.47 -18.35 8.73
N ILE A 142 39.12 -19.63 8.57
CA ILE A 142 37.80 -20.05 8.09
C ILE A 142 36.65 -19.67 9.03
N VAL A 143 36.87 -19.67 10.34
CA VAL A 143 35.83 -19.35 11.34
C VAL A 143 35.51 -17.85 11.30
N LEU A 144 36.53 -17.00 11.15
CA LEU A 144 36.36 -15.56 11.02
C LEU A 144 35.60 -15.20 9.72
N ALA A 145 35.91 -15.89 8.62
CA ALA A 145 35.21 -15.72 7.34
C ALA A 145 33.70 -16.00 7.46
N VAL A 146 33.34 -17.09 8.13
CA VAL A 146 31.95 -17.49 8.34
C VAL A 146 31.22 -16.47 9.23
N VAL A 147 31.82 -16.04 10.34
CA VAL A 147 31.20 -15.07 11.27
C VAL A 147 30.98 -13.72 10.60
N ILE A 148 31.94 -13.22 9.82
CA ILE A 148 31.81 -11.95 9.10
C ILE A 148 30.70 -12.04 8.05
N ASN A 149 30.65 -13.12 7.25
CA ASN A 149 29.59 -13.31 6.26
C ASN A 149 28.20 -13.39 6.90
N LEU A 150 28.08 -14.05 8.06
CA LEU A 150 26.85 -14.12 8.82
C LEU A 150 26.43 -12.74 9.34
N GLY A 151 27.39 -11.96 9.85
CA GLY A 151 27.15 -10.58 10.31
C GLY A 151 26.71 -9.64 9.18
N ILE A 152 27.34 -9.76 8.00
CA ILE A 152 26.97 -9.00 6.80
C ILE A 152 25.55 -9.38 6.35
N ALA A 153 25.27 -10.67 6.18
CA ALA A 153 23.95 -11.15 5.76
C ALA A 153 22.84 -10.75 6.75
N ALA A 154 23.11 -10.86 8.06
CA ALA A 154 22.19 -10.44 9.10
C ALA A 154 22.00 -8.91 9.12
N GLY A 155 23.05 -8.13 8.88
CA GLY A 155 22.99 -6.67 8.79
C GLY A 155 22.17 -6.15 7.61
N PHE A 156 22.16 -6.90 6.50
CA PHE A 156 21.34 -6.56 5.33
C PHE A 156 19.87 -7.00 5.46
N ALA A 157 19.57 -7.98 6.33
CA ALA A 157 18.22 -8.54 6.45
C ALA A 157 17.12 -7.49 6.77
N PRO A 158 17.29 -6.51 7.68
CA PRO A 158 16.27 -5.51 7.96
C PRO A 158 16.01 -4.57 6.78
N SER A 159 17.09 -4.14 6.09
CA SER A 159 17.03 -3.24 4.93
C SER A 159 16.36 -3.90 3.73
N VAL A 160 16.64 -5.19 3.53
CA VAL A 160 16.03 -6.02 2.47
C VAL A 160 14.57 -6.34 2.80
N TRP A 161 14.24 -6.57 4.06
CA TRP A 161 12.87 -6.83 4.52
C TRP A 161 11.94 -5.62 4.34
N PHE A 162 12.44 -4.40 4.50
CA PHE A 162 11.66 -3.18 4.27
C PHE A 162 11.33 -2.95 2.79
N GLY A 163 12.17 -3.44 1.87
CA GLY A 163 11.96 -3.32 0.42
C GLY A 163 10.83 -4.20 -0.14
N ARG A 164 10.38 -5.23 0.60
CA ARG A 164 9.39 -6.21 0.10
C ARG A 164 7.99 -5.64 -0.14
N SER A 165 7.65 -4.50 0.45
CA SER A 165 6.36 -3.82 0.26
C SER A 165 6.29 -3.01 -1.03
N ILE A 166 7.42 -2.82 -1.72
CA ILE A 166 7.48 -2.12 -3.01
C ILE A 166 7.46 -3.17 -4.13
N PRO A 167 6.48 -3.16 -5.06
CA PRO A 167 6.29 -4.20 -6.07
C PRO A 167 7.55 -4.53 -6.89
N THR A 168 8.32 -3.50 -7.26
CA THR A 168 9.53 -3.65 -8.09
C THR A 168 10.72 -4.23 -7.31
N TRP A 169 10.86 -3.91 -6.02
CA TRP A 169 12.01 -4.31 -5.20
C TRP A 169 11.94 -5.76 -4.70
N ARG A 170 10.76 -6.40 -4.73
CA ARG A 170 10.58 -7.81 -4.31
C ARG A 170 11.52 -8.79 -5.03
N TRP A 171 11.77 -8.56 -6.32
CA TRP A 171 12.62 -9.44 -7.13
C TRP A 171 14.10 -9.38 -6.74
N VAL A 172 14.59 -8.19 -6.42
CA VAL A 172 15.97 -8.00 -5.92
C VAL A 172 16.13 -8.68 -4.57
N VAL A 173 15.13 -8.54 -3.69
CA VAL A 173 15.10 -9.21 -2.37
C VAL A 173 15.16 -10.73 -2.51
N PHE A 174 14.36 -11.31 -3.40
CA PHE A 174 14.41 -12.76 -3.67
C PHE A 174 15.77 -13.18 -4.25
N GLY A 175 16.37 -12.36 -5.12
CA GLY A 175 17.69 -12.62 -5.69
C GLY A 175 18.77 -12.67 -4.62
N ILE A 176 18.81 -11.68 -3.72
CA ILE A 176 19.75 -11.65 -2.60
C ILE A 176 19.57 -12.89 -1.70
N GLY A 177 18.33 -13.20 -1.31
CA GLY A 177 18.05 -14.38 -0.48
C GLY A 177 18.49 -15.70 -1.14
N ALA A 178 18.16 -15.88 -2.42
CA ALA A 178 18.54 -17.06 -3.17
C ALA A 178 20.07 -17.17 -3.36
N GLY A 179 20.75 -16.06 -3.67
CA GLY A 179 22.20 -16.01 -3.83
C GLY A 179 22.97 -16.35 -2.56
N VAL A 180 22.48 -15.86 -1.40
CA VAL A 180 23.03 -16.25 -0.10
C VAL A 180 22.89 -17.76 0.09
N VAL A 181 21.69 -18.33 -0.02
CA VAL A 181 21.48 -19.77 0.16
C VAL A 181 22.35 -20.60 -0.80
N ALA A 182 22.46 -20.19 -2.07
CA ALA A 182 23.30 -20.85 -3.05
C ALA A 182 24.80 -20.81 -2.68
N ALA A 183 25.30 -19.68 -2.19
CA ALA A 183 26.69 -19.58 -1.72
C ALA A 183 26.97 -20.52 -0.55
N TRP A 184 26.07 -20.60 0.43
CA TRP A 184 26.21 -21.51 1.56
C TRP A 184 26.21 -22.98 1.14
N LEU A 185 25.32 -23.37 0.21
CA LEU A 185 25.32 -24.71 -0.35
C LEU A 185 26.63 -25.03 -1.08
N GLY A 186 27.12 -24.10 -1.91
CA GLY A 186 28.39 -24.27 -2.61
C GLY A 186 29.59 -24.42 -1.67
N LEU A 187 29.61 -23.65 -0.57
CA LEU A 187 30.64 -23.69 0.46
C LEU A 187 30.63 -25.02 1.22
N VAL A 188 29.45 -25.53 1.59
CA VAL A 188 29.31 -26.87 2.21
C VAL A 188 29.78 -27.96 1.26
N LEU A 189 29.41 -27.87 -0.03
CA LEU A 189 29.85 -28.84 -1.03
C LEU A 189 31.37 -28.80 -1.23
N SER A 190 32.00 -27.62 -1.22
CA SER A 190 33.46 -27.51 -1.35
C SER A 190 34.23 -28.01 -0.13
N LEU A 191 33.57 -28.13 1.03
CA LEU A 191 34.14 -28.74 2.24
C LEU A 191 33.99 -30.27 2.26
N LEU A 192 33.06 -30.82 1.49
CA LEU A 192 32.76 -32.27 1.45
C LEU A 192 33.53 -33.03 0.34
N GLY A 193 34.07 -32.33 -0.65
CA GLY A 193 34.85 -32.89 -1.76
C GLY A 193 36.30 -32.45 -1.70
#